data_AF-Q5LBF4-F1
#
_entry.id   AF-Q5LBF4-F1
#
_cell.length_a   1.000
_cell.length_b   1.000
_cell.length_c   1.000
_cell.angle_alpha   90.00
_cell.angle_beta   90.00
_cell.angle_gamma   90.00
#
_symmetry.space_group_name_H-M   'P 1'
#
loop_
_entity.id
_entity.type
_entity.pdbx_description
1 polymer ?
#
loop_
_entity_poly.entity_id
_entity_poly.type
_entity_poly.pdbx_seq_one_letter_code
_entity_poly.pdbx_strand_id
1 'polypeptide(L)'
;MEETTTIGSIGEIFYHSGIFYKNIEALKEAGVLLADGTTSSSASGALTDLKKNDVQCFQKGNTDGKFICYYPYWIKHLPSADTAEDVMEFGIVRNNVYQVTVTGIQGVGKDGVTENIITDTETDDPTTVLLNVKLSIKPWVVRTNSAVLGR
;
A
#
# COMPACT_ATOMS: atom_id res chain seq x y z
N MET A 1 20.75 -19.63 -24.76
CA MET A 1 21.57 -18.93 -23.75
C MET A 1 20.63 -18.58 -22.62
N GLU A 2 20.75 -19.26 -21.48
CA GLU A 2 20.00 -18.90 -20.28
C GLU A 2 20.59 -17.60 -19.74
N GLU A 3 19.85 -16.50 -19.82
CA GLU A 3 20.17 -15.32 -19.02
C GLU A 3 19.92 -15.66 -17.55
N THR A 4 20.97 -16.08 -16.85
CA THR A 4 21.02 -16.02 -15.39
C THR A 4 21.09 -14.56 -14.97
N THR A 5 19.96 -13.87 -15.04
CA THR A 5 19.80 -12.53 -14.45
C THR A 5 19.87 -12.72 -12.93
N THR A 6 21.04 -12.49 -12.34
CA THR A 6 21.19 -12.50 -10.88
C THR A 6 20.24 -11.47 -10.27
N ILE A 7 19.47 -11.86 -9.25
CA ILE A 7 18.50 -10.99 -8.54
C ILE A 7 19.13 -9.64 -8.10
N GLY A 8 20.46 -9.62 -7.90
CA GLY A 8 21.23 -8.42 -7.57
C GLY A 8 21.18 -7.29 -8.61
N SER A 9 21.02 -7.58 -9.90
CA SER A 9 21.02 -6.57 -10.99
C SER A 9 19.63 -6.05 -11.37
N ILE A 10 18.57 -6.58 -10.76
CA ILE A 10 17.20 -6.17 -11.04
C ILE A 10 16.94 -4.82 -10.36
N GLY A 11 16.71 -3.77 -11.14
CA GLY A 11 16.39 -2.41 -10.66
C GLY A 11 14.91 -2.22 -10.33
N GLU A 12 14.04 -3.04 -10.90
CA GLU A 12 12.59 -2.94 -10.75
C GLU A 12 11.92 -4.30 -10.92
N ILE A 13 10.78 -4.48 -10.27
CA ILE A 13 9.95 -5.68 -10.41
C ILE A 13 8.49 -5.29 -10.63
N PHE A 14 7.77 -6.10 -11.38
CA PHE A 14 6.37 -5.87 -11.68
C PHE A 14 5.50 -6.88 -10.96
N TYR A 15 4.30 -6.47 -10.53
CA TYR A 15 3.34 -7.34 -9.87
C TYR A 15 2.00 -7.24 -10.59
N HIS A 16 1.44 -8.40 -10.92
CA HIS A 16 0.13 -8.52 -11.54
C HIS A 16 -0.50 -9.86 -11.15
N SER A 17 -1.78 -9.83 -10.73
CA SER A 17 -2.57 -11.02 -10.42
C SER A 17 -1.89 -12.02 -9.45
N GLY A 18 -1.19 -11.52 -8.43
CA GLY A 18 -0.53 -12.36 -7.41
C GLY A 18 0.88 -12.83 -7.75
N ILE A 19 1.42 -12.49 -8.92
CA ILE A 19 2.71 -12.97 -9.43
C ILE A 19 3.66 -11.81 -9.68
N PHE A 20 4.94 -12.01 -9.36
CA PHE A 20 6.01 -11.08 -9.68
C PHE A 20 6.69 -11.42 -11.01
N TYR A 21 6.96 -10.38 -11.81
CA TYR A 21 7.61 -10.46 -13.11
C TYR A 21 8.89 -9.63 -13.11
N LYS A 22 9.92 -10.15 -13.78
CA LYS A 22 11.25 -9.53 -13.84
C LYS A 22 11.33 -8.35 -14.82
N ASN A 23 10.49 -8.32 -15.85
CA ASN A 23 10.49 -7.33 -16.92
C ASN A 23 9.12 -7.26 -17.62
N ILE A 24 8.96 -6.30 -18.52
CA ILE A 24 7.72 -6.06 -19.29
C ILE A 24 7.48 -7.16 -20.31
N GLU A 25 8.53 -7.76 -20.89
CA GLU A 25 8.39 -8.90 -21.80
C GLU A 25 7.69 -10.08 -21.12
N ALA A 26 8.08 -10.42 -19.89
CA ALA A 26 7.46 -11.50 -19.13
C ALA A 26 5.98 -11.23 -18.80
N LEU A 27 5.58 -9.97 -18.61
CA LEU A 27 4.17 -9.58 -18.47
C LEU A 27 3.39 -9.81 -19.76
N LYS A 28 3.96 -9.44 -20.91
CA LYS A 28 3.35 -9.67 -22.22
C LYS A 28 3.21 -11.16 -22.53
N GLU A 29 4.23 -11.97 -22.21
CA GLU A 29 4.19 -13.43 -22.33
C GLU A 29 3.12 -14.06 -21.42
N ALA A 30 2.87 -13.48 -20.25
CA ALA A 30 1.80 -13.89 -19.34
C ALA A 30 0.40 -13.45 -19.81
N GLY A 31 0.28 -12.75 -20.94
CA GLY A 31 -0.98 -12.34 -21.55
C GLY A 31 -1.46 -10.93 -21.15
N VAL A 32 -0.63 -10.13 -20.47
CA VAL A 32 -0.97 -8.74 -20.16
C VAL A 32 -0.84 -7.88 -21.42
N LEU A 33 -1.95 -7.30 -21.86
CA LEU A 33 -2.02 -6.49 -23.08
C LEU A 33 -1.52 -5.07 -22.81
N LEU A 34 -0.20 -4.88 -22.92
CA LEU A 34 0.45 -3.58 -22.82
C LEU A 34 0.72 -3.02 -24.22
N ALA A 35 0.58 -1.70 -24.37
CA ALA A 35 0.90 -0.98 -25.59
C ALA A 35 2.37 -1.16 -26.00
N ASP A 36 2.64 -0.94 -27.29
CA ASP A 36 4.00 -0.95 -27.81
C ASP A 36 4.77 0.28 -27.32
N GLY A 37 5.96 0.05 -26.75
CA GLY A 37 6.78 1.10 -26.13
C GLY A 37 6.45 1.42 -24.67
N THR A 38 5.57 0.64 -24.01
CA THR A 38 5.35 0.77 -22.56
C THR A 38 6.67 0.56 -21.80
N THR A 39 7.07 1.54 -20.99
CA THR A 39 8.28 1.50 -20.16
C THR A 39 7.94 1.71 -18.69
N SER A 40 8.88 1.35 -17.83
CA SER A 40 8.81 1.44 -16.37
C SER A 40 9.15 2.81 -15.78
N SER A 41 9.25 3.84 -16.62
CA SER A 41 9.76 5.14 -16.18
C SER A 41 8.88 5.77 -15.08
N SER A 42 9.48 5.84 -13.90
CA SER A 42 8.93 6.33 -12.62
C SER A 42 8.64 7.84 -12.60
N ALA A 43 8.55 8.49 -13.76
CA ALA A 43 8.26 9.91 -13.91
C ALA A 43 6.81 10.11 -14.37
N SER A 44 5.86 10.01 -13.43
CA SER A 44 4.51 10.62 -13.40
C SER A 44 3.62 10.64 -14.67
N GLY A 45 3.95 9.96 -15.76
CA GLY A 45 3.24 10.06 -17.05
C GLY A 45 3.24 8.79 -17.92
N ALA A 46 4.23 7.89 -17.74
CA ALA A 46 4.25 6.57 -18.40
C ALA A 46 3.38 5.50 -17.70
N LEU A 47 2.89 5.81 -16.50
CA LEU A 47 2.09 4.91 -15.65
C LEU A 47 0.70 4.57 -16.21
N THR A 48 0.21 5.28 -17.22
CA THR A 48 -1.20 5.15 -17.63
C THR A 48 -1.53 3.76 -18.16
N ASP A 49 -0.63 3.11 -18.88
CA ASP A 49 -0.91 1.78 -19.47
C ASP A 49 -0.76 0.64 -18.45
N LEU A 50 0.31 0.66 -17.66
CA LEU A 50 0.52 -0.30 -16.57
C LEU A 50 -0.62 -0.23 -15.54
N LYS A 51 -1.00 0.99 -15.10
CA LYS A 51 -2.08 1.17 -14.12
C LYS A 51 -3.46 0.79 -14.68
N LYS A 52 -3.73 1.02 -15.98
CA LYS A 52 -4.98 0.54 -16.62
C LYS A 52 -5.11 -0.98 -16.60
N ASN A 53 -3.98 -1.68 -16.66
CA ASN A 53 -3.92 -3.14 -16.64
C ASN A 53 -3.68 -3.72 -15.22
N ASP A 54 -3.87 -2.91 -14.18
CA ASP A 54 -3.62 -3.30 -12.78
C ASP A 54 -2.24 -3.93 -12.56
N VAL A 55 -1.21 -3.32 -13.16
CA VAL A 55 0.19 -3.69 -12.96
C VAL A 55 0.84 -2.67 -12.03
N GLN A 56 1.46 -3.19 -10.97
CA GLN A 56 2.27 -2.40 -10.05
C GLN A 56 3.77 -2.55 -10.37
N CYS A 57 4.55 -1.48 -10.23
CA CYS A 57 5.97 -1.46 -10.53
C CYS A 57 6.77 -0.99 -9.31
N PHE A 58 7.49 -1.91 -8.67
CA PHE A 58 8.29 -1.62 -7.50
C PHE A 58 9.73 -1.33 -7.90
N GLN A 59 10.20 -0.15 -7.52
CA GLN A 59 11.58 0.26 -7.74
C GLN A 59 12.46 -0.22 -6.59
N LYS A 60 13.67 -0.67 -6.92
CA LYS A 60 14.66 -1.08 -5.93
C LYS A 60 15.22 0.16 -5.22
N GLY A 61 15.13 0.17 -3.89
CA GLY A 61 15.69 1.23 -3.06
C GLY A 61 17.20 1.31 -3.18
N ASN A 62 17.72 2.53 -3.36
CA ASN A 62 19.13 2.79 -3.66
C ASN A 62 20.07 2.46 -2.48
N THR A 63 19.57 2.52 -1.24
CA THR A 63 20.39 2.35 -0.02
C THR A 63 20.53 0.89 0.40
N ASP A 64 19.45 0.11 0.33
CA ASP A 64 19.37 -1.23 0.91
C ASP A 64 19.17 -2.34 -0.12
N GLY A 65 18.95 -2.00 -1.39
CA GLY A 65 18.62 -2.96 -2.44
C GLY A 65 17.28 -3.69 -2.23
N LYS A 66 16.38 -3.14 -1.41
CA LYS A 66 15.07 -3.70 -1.10
C LYS A 66 13.99 -3.05 -1.95
N PHE A 67 12.92 -3.80 -2.22
CA PHE A 67 11.68 -3.26 -2.77
C PHE A 67 10.75 -2.85 -1.62
N ILE A 68 10.08 -1.70 -1.75
CA ILE A 68 9.22 -1.13 -0.71
C ILE A 68 7.79 -1.13 -1.22
N CYS A 69 6.85 -1.57 -0.38
CA CYS A 69 5.41 -1.48 -0.64
C CYS A 69 4.70 -0.74 0.49
N TYR A 70 3.53 -0.20 0.19
CA TYR A 70 2.76 0.65 1.09
C TYR A 70 1.34 0.12 1.27
N TYR A 71 0.84 0.15 2.50
CA TYR A 71 -0.55 -0.17 2.84
C TYR A 71 -1.23 1.09 3.36
N PRO A 72 -1.84 1.89 2.47
CA PRO A 72 -2.65 3.02 2.93
C PRO A 72 -3.83 2.47 3.75
N TYR A 73 -4.14 3.12 4.87
CA TYR A 73 -5.25 2.74 5.74
C TYR A 73 -5.98 3.97 6.24
N TRP A 74 -7.29 3.98 6.04
CA TRP A 74 -8.17 5.04 6.48
C TRP A 74 -8.62 4.80 7.92
N ILE A 75 -8.35 5.77 8.78
CA ILE A 75 -8.72 5.69 10.19
C ILE A 75 -10.21 6.03 10.33
N LYS A 76 -11.02 5.00 10.61
CA LYS A 76 -12.45 5.14 10.95
C LYS A 76 -12.62 5.67 12.38
N HIS A 77 -13.28 6.80 12.59
CA HIS A 77 -13.58 7.33 13.93
C HIS A 77 -14.81 6.70 14.58
N LEU A 78 -15.89 6.50 13.81
CA LEU A 78 -17.08 5.80 14.26
C LEU A 78 -17.26 4.56 13.39
N PRO A 79 -17.18 3.34 13.95
CA PRO A 79 -17.50 2.16 13.17
C PRO A 79 -19.00 2.14 12.87
N SER A 80 -19.39 2.18 11.59
CA SER A 80 -20.77 1.91 11.19
C SER A 80 -20.98 0.41 10.99
N ALA A 81 -22.22 -0.05 11.21
CA ALA A 81 -22.67 -1.39 10.86
C ALA A 81 -23.41 -1.41 9.50
N ASP A 82 -23.71 -0.22 8.95
CA ASP A 82 -24.41 -0.06 7.69
C ASP A 82 -23.42 0.19 6.55
N THR A 83 -23.78 -0.19 5.33
CA THR A 83 -22.95 0.00 4.12
C THR A 83 -23.00 1.42 3.57
N ALA A 84 -23.70 2.33 4.23
CA ALA A 84 -23.80 3.73 3.85
C ALA A 84 -22.83 4.55 4.71
N GLU A 85 -22.00 5.38 4.07
CA GLU A 85 -21.05 6.26 4.77
C GLU A 85 -21.79 7.11 5.82
N ASP A 86 -21.48 6.89 7.09
CA ASP A 86 -22.10 7.62 8.18
C ASP A 86 -21.37 8.93 8.48
N VAL A 87 -22.13 9.91 9.00
CA VAL A 87 -21.57 11.20 9.43
C VAL A 87 -20.53 10.94 10.53
N MET A 88 -19.28 11.36 10.28
CA MET A 88 -18.10 11.15 11.15
C MET A 88 -17.55 9.71 11.19
N GLU A 89 -17.92 8.85 10.24
CA GLU A 89 -17.34 7.50 10.11
C GLU A 89 -15.84 7.57 9.86
N PHE A 90 -15.40 8.39 8.90
CA PHE A 90 -13.98 8.60 8.59
C PHE A 90 -13.52 9.96 9.09
N GLY A 91 -12.42 10.00 9.86
CA GLY A 91 -11.83 11.26 10.28
C GLY A 91 -11.01 11.21 11.57
N ILE A 92 -10.28 12.29 11.80
CA ILE A 92 -9.49 12.48 13.01
C ILE A 92 -10.13 13.58 13.85
N VAL A 93 -10.66 13.19 15.01
CA VAL A 93 -11.30 14.10 15.95
C VAL A 93 -10.32 14.43 17.07
N ARG A 94 -10.15 15.74 17.33
CA ARG A 94 -9.27 16.23 18.41
C ARG A 94 -9.56 15.56 19.76
N ASN A 95 -8.52 15.47 20.58
CA ASN A 95 -8.58 14.89 21.93
C ASN A 95 -8.93 13.39 21.96
N ASN A 96 -8.61 12.66 20.89
CA ASN A 96 -8.67 11.20 20.83
C ASN A 96 -7.30 10.60 20.53
N VAL A 97 -7.04 9.43 21.08
CA VAL A 97 -5.91 8.55 20.77
C VAL A 97 -6.44 7.44 19.88
N TYR A 98 -5.84 7.28 18.71
CA TYR A 98 -6.12 6.21 17.77
C TYR A 98 -5.00 5.17 17.85
N GLN A 99 -5.30 4.01 18.42
CA GLN A 99 -4.40 2.87 18.45
C GLN A 99 -4.71 1.97 17.26
N VAL A 100 -3.86 2.04 16.24
CA VAL A 100 -3.91 1.22 15.03
C VAL A 100 -3.03 -0.01 15.25
N THR A 101 -3.62 -1.20 15.33
CA THR A 101 -2.87 -2.46 15.49
C THR A 101 -3.00 -3.29 14.23
N VAL A 102 -1.88 -3.52 13.52
CA VAL A 102 -1.87 -4.45 12.38
C VAL A 102 -1.97 -5.87 12.89
N THR A 103 -3.01 -6.60 12.45
CA THR A 103 -3.27 -7.98 12.86
C THR A 103 -2.91 -8.99 11.77
N GLY A 104 -2.75 -8.55 10.52
CA GLY A 104 -2.34 -9.41 9.42
C GLY A 104 -2.09 -8.64 8.14
N ILE A 105 -1.33 -9.27 7.24
CA ILE A 105 -1.07 -8.81 5.87
C ILE A 105 -1.41 -9.98 4.95
N GLN A 106 -2.31 -9.76 4.00
CA GLN A 106 -2.87 -10.82 3.15
C GLN A 106 -2.33 -10.83 1.72
N GLY A 107 -1.54 -9.83 1.35
CA GLY A 107 -0.94 -9.73 0.01
C GLY A 107 0.03 -8.58 -0.10
N VAL A 108 0.48 -8.29 -1.31
CA VAL A 108 1.46 -7.24 -1.61
C VAL A 108 0.76 -5.88 -1.65
N GLY A 109 1.28 -4.90 -0.90
CA GLY A 109 0.79 -3.52 -0.88
C GLY A 109 1.07 -2.75 -2.17
N LYS A 110 0.75 -1.45 -2.18
CA LYS A 110 0.91 -0.56 -3.31
C LYS A 110 2.39 -0.21 -3.57
N ASP A 111 2.74 -0.01 -4.84
CA ASP A 111 4.08 0.42 -5.31
C ASP A 111 4.45 1.87 -5.00
N GLY A 112 3.49 2.67 -4.53
CA GLY A 112 3.70 4.03 -4.08
C GLY A 112 2.48 4.58 -3.36
N VAL A 113 2.64 5.77 -2.77
CA VAL A 113 1.55 6.54 -2.17
C VAL A 113 1.50 7.88 -2.90
N THR A 114 0.47 8.11 -3.72
CA THR A 114 0.20 9.45 -4.27
C THR A 114 -0.98 10.06 -3.53
N GLU A 115 -1.08 11.39 -3.55
CA GLU A 115 -2.21 12.13 -2.94
C GLU A 115 -3.57 11.74 -3.56
N ASN A 116 -3.58 11.15 -4.76
CA ASN A 116 -4.80 10.64 -5.41
C ASN A 116 -5.14 9.19 -5.06
N ILE A 117 -4.32 8.47 -4.28
CA ILE A 117 -4.71 7.18 -3.68
C ILE A 117 -5.70 7.41 -2.52
N ILE A 118 -5.92 8.69 -2.15
CA ILE A 118 -6.87 9.18 -1.16
C ILE A 118 -8.30 9.24 -1.77
N THR A 119 -8.68 8.26 -2.58
CA THR A 119 -10.09 8.01 -2.92
C THR A 119 -10.52 6.79 -2.15
N ASP A 120 -11.56 6.95 -1.32
CA ASP A 120 -12.17 5.85 -0.59
C ASP A 120 -12.69 4.80 -1.59
N THR A 121 -11.86 3.78 -1.78
CA THR A 121 -12.13 2.64 -2.64
C THR A 121 -12.00 1.34 -1.84
N GLU A 122 -11.78 1.46 -0.52
CA GLU A 122 -11.86 0.31 0.38
C GLU A 122 -13.32 -0.09 0.44
N THR A 123 -13.66 -1.04 -0.42
CA THR A 123 -14.84 -1.85 -0.21
C THR A 123 -14.60 -2.58 1.11
N ASP A 124 -15.58 -2.61 2.02
CA ASP A 124 -15.51 -3.45 3.23
C ASP A 124 -15.54 -4.97 2.89
N ASP A 125 -15.32 -5.35 1.62
CA ASP A 125 -15.17 -6.73 1.17
C ASP A 125 -13.83 -7.31 1.69
N PRO A 126 -13.89 -8.32 2.58
CA PRO A 126 -12.69 -8.92 3.16
C PRO A 126 -11.80 -9.64 2.12
N THR A 127 -12.27 -9.84 0.89
CA THR A 127 -11.49 -10.45 -0.19
C THR A 127 -10.55 -9.47 -0.90
N THR A 128 -10.79 -8.16 -0.78
CA THR A 128 -9.93 -7.11 -1.35
C THR A 128 -8.98 -6.47 -0.34
N VAL A 129 -9.22 -6.69 0.96
CA VAL A 129 -8.43 -6.10 2.05
C VAL A 129 -7.05 -6.76 2.17
N LEU A 130 -6.00 -5.99 1.87
CA LEU A 130 -4.61 -6.45 1.95
C LEU A 130 -4.00 -6.28 3.36
N LEU A 131 -4.54 -5.37 4.17
CA LEU A 131 -4.05 -5.05 5.51
C LEU A 131 -5.19 -5.21 6.53
N ASN A 132 -5.02 -6.16 7.45
CA ASN A 132 -5.97 -6.34 8.55
C ASN A 132 -5.55 -5.49 9.74
N VAL A 133 -6.48 -4.66 10.21
CA VAL A 133 -6.24 -3.71 11.29
C VAL A 133 -7.30 -3.85 12.37
N LYS A 134 -6.85 -3.86 13.62
CA LYS A 134 -7.70 -3.62 14.79
C LYS A 134 -7.50 -2.18 15.26
N LEU A 135 -8.53 -1.37 15.10
CA LEU A 135 -8.54 0.02 15.55
C LEU A 135 -9.18 0.13 16.94
N SER A 136 -8.52 0.87 17.84
CA SER A 136 -9.07 1.22 19.15
C SER A 136 -8.94 2.72 19.38
N ILE A 137 -10.05 3.37 19.75
CA ILE A 137 -10.12 4.81 19.96
C ILE A 137 -10.37 5.06 21.43
N LYS A 138 -9.57 5.94 22.03
CA LYS A 138 -9.68 6.30 23.45
C LYS A 138 -9.62 7.81 23.61
N PRO A 139 -10.32 8.39 24.60
CA PRO A 139 -10.13 9.80 24.91
C PRO A 139 -8.67 10.07 25.32
N TRP A 140 -8.12 11.19 24.85
CA TRP A 140 -6.84 11.67 25.35
C TRP A 140 -7.06 12.24 26.76
N VAL A 141 -6.36 11.66 27.74
CA VAL A 141 -6.48 12.03 29.15
C VAL A 141 -5.13 12.46 29.72
N VAL A 142 -5.15 13.42 30.62
CA VAL A 142 -3.97 13.86 31.36
C VAL A 142 -3.50 12.74 32.29
N ARG A 143 -2.20 12.45 32.32
CA ARG A 143 -1.58 11.46 33.22
C ARG A 143 -0.55 12.14 34.12
N THR A 144 -0.60 11.86 35.41
CA THR A 144 0.43 12.24 36.38
C THR A 144 1.61 11.28 36.27
N ASN A 145 2.79 11.78 35.88
CA ASN A 145 4.02 11.00 35.84
C ASN A 145 4.87 11.34 37.06
N SER A 146 5.12 10.36 37.94
CA SER A 146 6.07 10.50 39.04
C SER A 146 7.42 9.93 38.62
N ALA A 147 8.25 10.76 37.97
CA ALA A 147 9.66 10.44 37.76
C ALA A 147 10.48 11.07 38.90
N VAL A 148 11.28 10.26 39.60
CA VAL A 148 12.34 10.77 40.48
C VAL A 148 13.56 11.00 39.60
N LEU A 149 13.92 12.26 39.36
CA LEU A 149 15.24 12.60 38.82
C LEU A 149 16.27 12.24 39.90
N GLY A 150 16.95 11.09 39.71
CA GLY A 150 18.04 10.67 40.58
C GLY A 150 19.11 11.76 40.64
N ARG A 151 19.50 12.12 41.86
CA ARG A 151 20.53 13.11 42.16
C ARG A 151 21.88 12.45 42.38
#